data_AF-M1EPQ3-F1
#
_entry.id   AF-M1EPQ3-F1
#
_cell.length_a   1.000
_cell.length_b   1.000
_cell.length_c   1.000
_cell.angle_alpha   90.00
_cell.angle_beta   90.00
_cell.angle_gamma   90.00
#
_symmetry.space_group_name_H-M   'P 1'
#
loop_
_entity.id
_entity.type
_entity.pdbx_description
1 polymer ?
#
loop_
_entity_poly.entity_id
_entity_poly.type
_entity_poly.pdbx_seq_one_letter_code
_entity_poly.pdbx_strand_id
1 'polypeptide(L)'
;CATSKPEEIDESLRRYFMKRLLIPLPDSTARHQIIVQLLSQHNYCLNDKEFALLVQRTEGFSGLDVAHLCQEAAVGPLHTMPATDLSAIIPSQLRPVTYQDFENAFCKIQPSISQKELDMYVEWNKMFGCS
;
A
#
# COMPACT_ATOMS: atom_id res chain seq x y z
N CYS A 1 10.31 3.35 -18.79
CA CYS A 1 9.09 2.60 -19.13
C CYS A 1 8.77 1.69 -17.95
N ALA A 2 7.50 1.50 -17.60
CA ALA A 2 7.05 0.57 -16.56
C ALA A 2 5.80 -0.16 -17.08
N THR A 3 5.61 -1.42 -16.69
CA THR A 3 4.42 -2.21 -17.03
C THR A 3 4.08 -3.16 -15.89
N SER A 4 2.78 -3.45 -15.72
CA SER A 4 2.27 -4.53 -14.85
C SER A 4 2.00 -5.83 -15.61
N LYS A 5 2.16 -5.83 -16.93
CA LYS A 5 1.91 -6.97 -17.82
C LYS A 5 3.11 -7.25 -18.73
N PRO A 6 4.21 -7.76 -18.17
CA PRO A 6 5.45 -7.96 -18.92
C PRO A 6 5.33 -9.00 -20.06
N GLU A 7 4.36 -9.90 -19.99
CA GLU A 7 4.02 -10.89 -21.03
C GLU A 7 3.43 -10.27 -22.31
N GLU A 8 2.84 -9.08 -22.22
CA GLU A 8 2.29 -8.37 -23.39
C GLU A 8 3.37 -7.59 -24.17
N ILE A 9 4.62 -7.54 -23.67
CA ILE A 9 5.72 -6.86 -24.38
C ILE A 9 6.20 -7.70 -25.57
N ASP A 10 6.03 -7.16 -26.77
CA ASP A 10 6.51 -7.79 -28.00
C ASP A 10 8.04 -7.94 -28.05
N GLU A 11 8.54 -8.76 -28.98
CA GLU A 11 9.97 -9.01 -29.10
C GLU A 11 10.79 -7.77 -29.46
N SER A 12 10.25 -6.87 -30.28
CA SER A 12 10.95 -5.67 -30.73
C SER A 12 11.24 -4.72 -29.56
N LEU A 13 10.23 -4.51 -28.71
CA LEU A 13 10.34 -3.73 -27.48
C LEU A 13 11.21 -4.44 -26.45
N ARG A 14 11.11 -5.78 -26.33
CA ARG A 14 12.02 -6.54 -25.46
C ARG A 14 13.48 -6.36 -25.87
N ARG A 15 13.80 -6.32 -27.17
CA ARG A 15 15.17 -6.07 -27.65
C ARG A 15 15.62 -4.62 -27.45
N TYR A 16 14.70 -3.67 -27.56
CA TYR A 16 14.95 -2.25 -27.31
C TYR A 16 15.29 -1.99 -25.82
N PHE A 17 14.52 -2.59 -24.90
CA PHE A 17 14.76 -2.49 -23.46
C PHE A 17 15.83 -3.51 -23.01
N MET A 18 17.09 -3.14 -23.19
CA MET A 18 18.25 -3.99 -22.83
C MET A 18 18.34 -4.33 -21.34
N LYS A 19 17.83 -3.46 -20.46
CA LYS A 19 17.76 -3.73 -19.02
C LYS A 19 16.32 -3.78 -18.54
N ARG A 20 15.98 -4.84 -17.79
CA ARG A 20 14.64 -5.12 -17.26
C ARG A 20 14.79 -5.56 -15.81
N LEU A 21 14.13 -4.85 -14.91
CA LEU A 21 14.22 -5.04 -13.47
C LEU A 21 12.82 -5.35 -12.94
N LEU A 22 12.67 -6.48 -12.26
CA LEU A 22 11.48 -6.74 -11.46
C LEU A 22 11.51 -5.86 -10.22
N ILE A 23 10.45 -5.07 -10.03
CA ILE A 23 10.20 -4.35 -8.79
C ILE A 23 9.32 -5.25 -7.92
N PRO A 24 9.84 -5.85 -6.83
CA PRO A 24 9.06 -6.75 -5.99
C PRO A 24 8.08 -5.97 -5.10
N LEU A 25 7.19 -6.70 -4.43
CA LEU A 25 6.41 -6.15 -3.32
C LEU A 25 7.34 -5.60 -2.22
N PRO A 26 6.90 -4.56 -1.48
CA PRO A 26 7.68 -4.02 -0.37
C PRO A 26 7.86 -5.06 0.74
N ASP A 27 9.08 -5.17 1.25
CA ASP A 27 9.38 -5.96 2.44
C ASP A 27 8.81 -5.31 3.71
N SER A 28 8.96 -5.97 4.87
CA SER A 28 8.45 -5.44 6.14
C SER A 28 9.00 -4.07 6.50
N THR A 29 10.28 -3.81 6.19
CA THR A 29 10.95 -2.54 6.50
C THR A 29 10.40 -1.42 5.60
N ALA A 30 10.25 -1.70 4.31
CA ALA A 30 9.67 -0.78 3.34
C ALA A 30 8.20 -0.49 3.67
N ARG A 31 7.39 -1.50 4.04
CA ARG A 31 6.01 -1.28 4.48
C ARG A 31 5.94 -0.40 5.72
N HIS A 32 6.78 -0.65 6.72
CA HIS A 32 6.87 0.21 7.90
C HIS A 32 7.17 1.66 7.52
N GLN A 33 8.17 1.88 6.66
CA GLN A 33 8.53 3.22 6.18
C GLN A 33 7.39 3.89 5.43
N ILE A 34 6.68 3.17 4.55
CA ILE A 34 5.52 3.69 3.82
C ILE A 34 4.42 4.11 4.82
N ILE A 35 4.08 3.26 5.79
CA ILE A 35 3.04 3.55 6.79
C ILE A 35 3.41 4.79 7.60
N VAL A 36 4.64 4.86 8.13
CA VAL A 36 5.11 6.02 8.91
C VAL A 36 5.09 7.29 8.08
N GLN A 37 5.58 7.23 6.83
CA GLN A 37 5.63 8.39 5.95
C GLN A 37 4.22 8.91 5.63
N LEU A 38 3.26 8.03 5.33
CA LEU A 38 1.89 8.43 5.03
C LEU A 38 1.16 8.97 6.26
N LEU A 39 1.33 8.31 7.41
CA LEU A 39 0.74 8.77 8.65
C LEU A 39 1.35 10.07 9.17
N SER A 40 2.60 10.42 8.79
CA SER A 40 3.20 11.71 9.18
C SER A 40 2.41 12.93 8.66
N GLN A 41 1.54 12.73 7.66
CA GLN A 41 0.66 13.76 7.12
C GLN A 41 -0.65 13.92 7.92
N HIS A 42 -0.88 13.03 8.90
CA HIS A 42 -2.09 12.97 9.72
C HIS A 42 -1.75 12.97 11.20
N ASN A 43 -2.70 13.37 12.04
CA ASN A 43 -2.58 13.16 13.48
C ASN A 43 -2.88 11.68 13.78
N TYR A 44 -1.97 10.95 14.39
CA TYR A 44 -2.14 9.54 14.75
C TYR A 44 -1.69 9.25 16.18
N CYS A 45 -2.27 8.22 16.77
CA CYS A 45 -1.93 7.70 18.09
C CYS A 45 -1.73 6.19 17.95
N LEU A 46 -0.52 5.81 17.52
CA LEU A 46 -0.08 4.42 17.37
C LEU A 46 1.22 4.22 18.15
N ASN A 47 1.31 3.11 18.88
CA ASN A 47 2.53 2.69 19.55
C ASN A 47 3.35 1.70 18.70
N ASP A 48 4.60 1.44 19.09
CA ASP A 48 5.51 0.57 18.33
C ASP A 48 4.96 -0.86 18.10
N LYS A 49 4.18 -1.39 19.05
CA LYS A 49 3.55 -2.71 18.91
C LYS A 49 2.46 -2.69 17.84
N GLU A 50 1.67 -1.61 17.80
CA GLU A 50 0.64 -1.42 16.78
C GLU A 50 1.25 -1.24 15.39
N PHE A 51 2.36 -0.49 15.26
CA PHE A 51 3.10 -0.43 13.99
C PHE A 51 3.61 -1.82 13.56
N ALA A 52 4.16 -2.61 14.48
CA ALA A 52 4.59 -3.97 14.18
C ALA A 52 3.43 -4.86 13.71
N LEU A 53 2.25 -4.75 14.34
CA LEU A 53 1.04 -5.45 13.91
C LEU A 53 0.57 -5.01 12.53
N LEU A 54 0.59 -3.70 12.21
CA LEU A 54 0.24 -3.22 10.87
C LEU A 54 1.18 -3.79 9.81
N VAL A 55 2.49 -3.78 10.07
CA VAL A 55 3.50 -4.34 9.15
C VAL A 55 3.29 -5.84 8.92
N GLN A 56 2.93 -6.57 9.98
CA GLN A 56 2.61 -8.00 9.89
C GLN A 56 1.33 -8.24 9.09
N ARG A 57 0.25 -7.51 9.38
CA ARG A 57 -1.05 -7.68 8.70
C ARG A 57 -1.07 -7.21 7.25
N THR A 58 -0.11 -6.39 6.84
CA THR A 58 0.08 -5.92 5.46
C THR A 58 1.04 -6.80 4.65
N GLU A 59 1.36 -8.01 5.12
CA GLU A 59 2.09 -8.97 4.29
C GLU A 59 1.36 -9.23 2.96
N GLY A 60 2.11 -9.20 1.85
CA GLY A 60 1.56 -9.34 0.50
C GLY A 60 0.95 -8.05 -0.09
N PHE A 61 0.87 -6.94 0.66
CA PHE A 61 0.37 -5.68 0.14
C PHE A 61 1.40 -5.04 -0.79
N SER A 62 0.93 -4.49 -1.92
CA SER A 62 1.72 -3.56 -2.71
C SER A 62 1.87 -2.21 -2.00
N GLY A 63 2.80 -1.37 -2.46
CA GLY A 63 2.92 0.00 -1.93
C GLY A 63 1.63 0.81 -2.09
N LEU A 64 0.87 0.54 -3.16
CA LEU A 64 -0.44 1.18 -3.39
C LEU A 64 -1.49 0.66 -2.40
N ASP A 65 -1.52 -0.63 -2.11
CA ASP A 65 -2.46 -1.19 -1.13
C ASP A 65 -2.22 -0.63 0.26
N VAL A 66 -0.95 -0.50 0.67
CA VAL A 66 -0.58 0.15 1.94
C VAL A 66 -1.05 1.61 1.95
N ALA A 67 -0.87 2.32 0.83
CA ALA A 67 -1.34 3.71 0.73
C ALA A 67 -2.85 3.84 0.86
N HIS A 68 -3.61 2.99 0.16
CA HIS A 68 -5.06 2.95 0.28
C HIS A 68 -5.52 2.56 1.68
N LEU A 69 -4.84 1.63 2.35
CA LEU A 69 -5.13 1.26 3.73
C LEU A 69 -4.96 2.46 4.67
N CYS A 70 -3.83 3.18 4.58
CA CYS A 70 -3.59 4.37 5.39
C CYS A 70 -4.63 5.47 5.11
N GLN A 71 -5.01 5.67 3.84
CA GLN A 71 -6.04 6.63 3.45
C GLN A 71 -7.41 6.25 4.04
N GLU A 72 -7.81 4.99 3.95
CA GLU A 72 -9.08 4.51 4.50
C GLU A 72 -9.11 4.65 6.04
N ALA A 73 -8.00 4.34 6.72
CA ALA A 73 -7.88 4.55 8.15
C ALA A 73 -7.97 6.04 8.54
N ALA A 74 -7.43 6.94 7.71
CA ALA A 74 -7.50 8.39 7.92
C ALA A 74 -8.92 8.97 7.77
N VAL A 75 -9.83 8.26 7.08
CA VAL A 75 -11.26 8.63 6.99
C VAL A 75 -12.03 8.20 8.26
N GLY A 76 -11.53 7.20 9.00
CA GLY A 76 -12.16 6.68 10.23
C GLY A 76 -12.62 7.75 11.23
N PRO A 77 -11.78 8.75 11.60
CA PRO A 77 -12.18 9.87 12.45
C PRO A 77 -13.38 10.67 11.95
N LEU A 78 -13.55 10.82 10.63
CA LEU A 78 -14.66 11.58 10.02
C LEU A 78 -16.01 10.90 10.26
N HIS A 79 -16.04 9.56 10.29
CA HIS A 79 -17.28 8.80 10.51
C HIS A 79 -17.83 8.90 11.93
N THR A 80 -17.02 9.32 12.89
CA THR A 80 -17.43 9.48 14.30
C THR A 80 -18.03 10.85 14.61
N MET A 81 -18.01 11.78 13.64
CA MET A 81 -18.63 13.10 13.80
C MET A 81 -20.16 13.01 13.58
N PRO A 82 -20.97 13.74 14.37
CA PRO A 82 -22.39 13.90 14.07
C PRO A 82 -22.56 14.54 12.69
N ALA A 83 -23.62 14.14 11.96
CA ALA A 83 -23.89 14.46 10.56
C ALA A 83 -24.24 15.95 10.28
N THR A 84 -23.54 16.87 10.92
CA THR A 84 -23.67 18.31 10.69
C THR A 84 -22.57 18.73 9.72
N ASP A 85 -23.01 19.14 8.54
CA ASP A 85 -22.27 19.82 7.46
C ASP A 85 -20.74 19.55 7.39
N LEU A 86 -20.36 18.56 6.57
CA LEU A 86 -18.96 18.21 6.28
C LEU A 86 -18.14 19.39 5.76
N SER A 87 -18.79 20.46 5.26
CA SER A 87 -18.12 21.66 4.75
C SER A 87 -17.46 22.53 5.84
N ALA A 88 -17.81 22.33 7.12
CA ALA A 88 -17.28 23.12 8.25
C ALA A 88 -16.21 22.39 9.07
N ILE A 89 -15.75 21.21 8.64
CA ILE A 89 -14.79 20.41 9.40
C ILE A 89 -13.42 21.09 9.41
N ILE A 90 -12.97 21.47 10.60
CA ILE A 90 -11.60 21.95 10.83
C ILE A 90 -10.73 20.73 11.14
N PRO A 91 -9.60 20.49 10.41
CA PRO A 91 -8.72 19.35 10.65
C PRO A 91 -8.23 19.21 12.10
N SER A 92 -8.17 20.31 12.86
CA SER A 92 -7.76 20.33 14.27
C SER A 92 -8.81 19.77 15.24
N GLN A 93 -10.06 19.59 14.81
CA GLN A 93 -11.14 19.01 15.63
C GLN A 93 -11.24 17.49 15.49
N LEU A 94 -10.53 16.90 14.53
CA LEU A 94 -10.54 15.46 14.32
C LEU A 94 -9.70 14.76 15.37
N ARG A 95 -10.24 13.67 15.93
CA ARG A 95 -9.45 12.77 16.77
C ARG A 95 -8.30 12.17 15.97
N PRO A 96 -7.18 11.80 16.62
CA PRO A 96 -6.11 11.09 15.96
C PRO A 96 -6.60 9.76 15.35
N VAL A 97 -5.95 9.32 14.28
CA VAL A 97 -6.08 7.98 13.72
C VAL A 97 -5.55 6.97 14.75
N THR A 98 -6.33 5.94 15.02
CA THR A 98 -6.03 4.90 16.01
C THR A 98 -5.91 3.54 15.33
N TYR A 99 -5.39 2.53 16.03
CA TYR A 99 -5.32 1.17 15.50
C TYR A 99 -6.70 0.59 15.14
N GLN A 100 -7.76 1.00 15.84
CA GLN A 100 -9.13 0.58 15.52
C GLN A 100 -9.59 1.04 14.13
N ASP A 101 -9.11 2.20 13.65
CA ASP A 101 -9.40 2.68 12.30
C ASP A 101 -8.77 1.77 11.24
N PHE A 102 -7.58 1.26 11.52
CA PHE A 102 -6.91 0.28 10.66
C PHE A 102 -7.62 -1.08 10.68
N GLU A 103 -8.09 -1.56 11.84
CA GLU A 103 -8.92 -2.79 11.89
C GLU A 103 -10.17 -2.65 11.01
N ASN A 104 -10.83 -1.50 11.03
CA ASN A 104 -11.96 -1.22 10.15
C ASN A 104 -11.55 -1.15 8.66
N ALA A 105 -10.39 -0.56 8.37
CA ALA A 105 -9.87 -0.47 7.01
C ALA A 105 -9.49 -1.86 6.44
N PHE A 106 -8.94 -2.77 7.24
CA PHE A 106 -8.63 -4.14 6.82
C PHE A 106 -9.87 -4.95 6.42
N CYS A 107 -11.05 -4.61 6.93
CA CYS A 107 -12.30 -5.24 6.49
C CYS A 107 -12.68 -4.85 5.05
N LYS A 108 -12.14 -3.75 4.53
CA LYS A 108 -12.46 -3.19 3.21
C LYS A 108 -11.32 -3.37 2.20
N ILE A 109 -10.09 -3.35 2.69
CA ILE A 109 -8.88 -3.39 1.87
C ILE A 109 -8.24 -4.77 1.95
N GLN A 110 -7.89 -5.32 0.79
CA GLN A 110 -7.20 -6.61 0.63
C GLN A 110 -6.02 -6.40 -0.34
N PRO A 111 -5.01 -7.30 -0.33
CA PRO A 111 -3.93 -7.27 -1.32
C PRO A 111 -4.51 -7.28 -2.73
N SER A 112 -4.04 -6.36 -3.59
CA SER A 112 -4.53 -6.27 -4.97
C SER A 112 -3.87 -7.27 -5.92
N ILE A 113 -2.73 -7.83 -5.54
CA ILE A 113 -1.94 -8.74 -6.37
C ILE A 113 -2.04 -10.15 -5.81
N SER A 114 -2.45 -11.10 -6.65
CA SER A 114 -2.53 -12.51 -6.27
C SER A 114 -1.17 -13.19 -6.27
N GLN A 115 -1.02 -14.27 -5.51
CA GLN A 115 0.21 -15.08 -5.51
C GLN A 115 0.55 -15.59 -6.92
N LYS A 116 -0.46 -15.95 -7.72
CA LYS A 116 -0.28 -16.41 -9.11
C LYS A 116 0.34 -15.33 -9.99
N GLU A 117 -0.04 -14.06 -9.82
CA GLU A 117 0.56 -12.95 -10.57
C GLU A 117 2.01 -12.71 -10.14
N LEU A 118 2.30 -12.80 -8.84
CA LEU A 118 3.68 -12.71 -8.35
C LEU A 118 4.57 -13.81 -8.95
N ASP A 119 4.08 -15.05 -8.98
CA ASP A 119 4.79 -16.18 -9.56
C ASP A 119 5.07 -15.95 -11.06
N MET A 120 4.10 -15.39 -11.79
CA MET A 120 4.27 -15.01 -13.19
C MET A 120 5.36 -13.94 -13.37
N TYR A 121 5.38 -12.92 -12.52
CA TYR A 121 6.42 -11.88 -12.56
C TYR A 121 7.81 -12.44 -12.28
N VAL A 122 7.92 -13.33 -11.29
CA VAL A 122 9.19 -14.00 -10.96
C VAL A 122 9.67 -14.86 -12.12
N GLU A 123 8.79 -15.64 -12.74
CA GLU A 123 9.17 -16.51 -13.87
C GLU A 123 9.57 -15.70 -15.10
N TRP A 124 8.83 -14.64 -15.41
CA TRP A 124 9.21 -13.73 -16.49
C TRP A 124 10.57 -13.08 -16.24
N ASN A 125 10.84 -12.66 -15.01
CA ASN A 125 12.12 -12.07 -14.63
C ASN A 125 13.29 -13.06 -14.74
N LYS A 126 13.09 -14.35 -14.49
CA LYS A 126 14.14 -15.37 -14.73
C LYS A 126 14.49 -15.49 -16.22
N MET A 127 13.49 -15.38 -17.10
CA MET A 127 13.70 -15.52 -18.55
C MET A 127 14.31 -14.26 -19.19
N PHE A 128 13.88 -13.07 -18.76
CA PHE A 128 14.19 -11.82 -19.47
C PHE A 128 14.80 -10.72 -18.57
N GLY A 129 14.82 -10.90 -17.25
CA GLY A 129 15.38 -9.93 -16.32
C GLY A 129 16.89 -9.73 -16.47
N CYS A 130 17.39 -8.64 -15.90
CA CYS A 130 18.83 -8.46 -15.73
C CYS A 130 19.37 -9.41 -14.66
N SER A 131 20.53 -9.99 -14.96
CA SER A 131 21.41 -10.67 -14.00
C SER A 131 22.09 -9.68 -13.07
#